data_AF-A0A0F9J8B2-F1
#
_entry.id   AF-A0A0F9J8B2-F1
#
_cell.length_a   1.000
_cell.length_b   1.000
_cell.length_c   1.000
_cell.angle_alpha   90.00
_cell.angle_beta   90.00
_cell.angle_gamma   90.00
#
_symmetry.space_group_name_H-M   'P 1'
#
loop_
_entity.id
_entity.type
_entity.pdbx_description
1 polymer ?
#
loop_
_entity_poly.entity_id
_entity_poly.type
_entity_poly.pdbx_seq_one_letter_code
_entity_poly.pdbx_strand_id
1 'polypeptide(L)'
;AAEKEIIAIPKIKIIGLNYSQAIKDLKTWHEVNTEGIQLNEHHNQTIVEYAINDMQEGRIVLIFVNTVEHTLFLDDLFKQYNTEFKVKMVHSSIGTVLQKEIKGWNKRLENLEPLKQIDHEKFLEEREIINRQLIPLHLQAKRLNVNSKKQELYKQWLADKKIQGVIATSTWREGINIPSIETIILGGGGKESQKILQEIGRGLRRAEGKKFVKIVDFFNPSHRFLIEHFGMRFMQYLDKRWEFLYD
;
A
#
# COMPACT_ATOMS: atom_id res chain seq x y z
N ALA A 1 -17.87 -36.69 -12.32
CA ALA A 1 -17.04 -36.69 -11.10
C ALA A 1 -16.77 -35.24 -10.75
N ALA A 2 -17.14 -34.79 -9.54
CA ALA A 2 -16.83 -33.44 -9.10
C ALA A 2 -15.32 -33.33 -8.92
N GLU A 3 -14.63 -32.65 -9.83
CA GLU A 3 -13.23 -32.27 -9.65
C GLU A 3 -13.15 -31.48 -8.35
N LYS A 4 -12.35 -32.00 -7.41
CA LYS A 4 -12.13 -31.39 -6.10
C LYS A 4 -11.60 -29.98 -6.34
N GLU A 5 -12.42 -28.95 -6.06
CA GLU A 5 -11.97 -27.55 -6.03
C GLU A 5 -10.70 -27.48 -5.17
N ILE A 6 -9.55 -27.29 -5.81
CA ILE A 6 -8.27 -27.18 -5.12
C ILE A 6 -8.28 -25.85 -4.36
N ILE A 7 -8.39 -25.94 -3.04
CA ILE A 7 -8.32 -24.80 -2.13
C ILE A 7 -6.85 -24.49 -1.87
N ALA A 8 -6.31 -23.42 -2.46
CA ALA A 8 -4.97 -22.96 -2.12
C ALA A 8 -4.93 -22.54 -0.64
N ILE A 9 -4.04 -23.16 0.14
CA ILE A 9 -3.86 -22.86 1.57
C ILE A 9 -2.91 -21.66 1.70
N PRO A 10 -3.23 -20.61 2.48
CA PRO A 10 -2.29 -19.52 2.72
C PRO A 10 -1.08 -19.99 3.54
N LYS A 11 0.12 -19.53 3.15
CA LYS A 11 1.35 -19.70 3.92
C LYS A 11 1.94 -18.33 4.27
N ILE A 12 2.25 -18.14 5.54
CA ILE A 12 2.68 -16.86 6.11
C ILE A 12 4.20 -16.78 6.15
N LYS A 13 4.76 -15.73 5.56
CA LYS A 13 6.15 -15.33 5.72
C LYS A 13 6.18 -14.07 6.60
N ILE A 14 6.84 -14.15 7.76
CA ILE A 14 7.03 -12.99 8.63
C ILE A 14 8.43 -12.41 8.38
N ILE A 15 8.49 -11.13 8.10
CA ILE A 15 9.73 -10.38 7.93
C ILE A 15 9.94 -9.50 9.17
N GLY A 16 11.03 -9.73 9.90
CA GLY A 16 11.44 -8.88 11.00
C GLY A 16 12.10 -7.62 10.48
N LEU A 17 11.62 -6.46 10.90
CA LEU A 17 12.26 -5.18 10.63
C LEU A 17 13.16 -4.78 11.79
N ASN A 18 14.17 -3.96 11.47
CA ASN A 18 15.07 -3.41 12.47
C ASN A 18 14.34 -2.46 13.42
N TYR A 19 14.75 -2.51 14.69
CA TYR A 19 14.28 -1.56 15.70
C TYR A 19 14.78 -0.14 15.40
N SER A 20 13.90 0.84 15.57
CA SER A 20 14.19 2.26 15.42
C SER A 20 13.78 3.02 16.66
N GLN A 21 14.76 3.66 17.31
CA GLN A 21 14.51 4.53 18.45
C GLN A 21 13.65 5.74 18.07
N ALA A 22 13.83 6.29 16.86
CA ALA A 22 13.02 7.41 16.37
C ALA A 22 11.53 7.06 16.27
N ILE A 23 11.20 5.84 15.82
CA ILE A 23 9.80 5.37 15.74
C ILE A 23 9.22 5.11 17.13
N LYS A 24 10.04 4.65 18.10
CA LYS A 24 9.60 4.40 19.47
C LYS A 24 9.10 5.66 20.17
N ASP A 25 9.74 6.79 19.92
CA ASP A 25 9.49 8.03 20.65
C ASP A 25 8.27 8.82 20.12
N LEU A 26 7.62 8.31 19.06
CA LEU A 26 6.38 8.86 18.52
C LEU A 26 5.21 8.66 19.51
N LYS A 27 4.28 9.61 19.54
CA LYS A 27 3.26 9.66 20.59
C LYS A 27 1.92 9.11 20.14
N THR A 28 1.57 9.35 18.89
CA THR A 28 0.25 9.03 18.33
C THR A 28 0.33 7.93 17.29
N TRP A 29 -0.77 7.21 17.09
CA TRP A 29 -0.86 6.24 15.99
C TRP A 29 -0.68 6.91 14.62
N HIS A 30 -1.16 8.14 14.47
CA HIS A 30 -1.02 8.88 13.21
C HIS A 30 0.46 9.07 12.84
N GLU A 31 1.27 9.57 13.77
CA GLU A 31 2.72 9.72 13.58
C GLU A 31 3.39 8.37 13.29
N VAL A 32 3.06 7.34 14.08
CA VAL A 32 3.64 5.99 13.90
C VAL A 32 3.29 5.38 12.54
N ASN A 33 2.08 5.59 12.06
CA ASN A 33 1.64 5.12 10.75
C ASN A 33 2.30 5.90 9.62
N THR A 34 2.54 7.21 9.79
CA THR A 34 3.25 8.02 8.80
C THR A 34 4.74 7.67 8.77
N GLU A 35 5.45 7.86 9.87
CA GLU A 35 6.91 7.71 9.95
C GLU A 35 7.35 6.24 9.98
N GLY A 36 6.61 5.39 10.70
CA GLY A 36 7.00 4.00 10.92
C GLY A 36 6.63 3.05 9.80
N ILE A 37 5.73 3.47 8.89
CA ILE A 37 5.20 2.64 7.80
C ILE A 37 5.27 3.35 6.45
N GLN A 38 4.62 4.52 6.29
CA GLN A 38 4.48 5.15 4.97
C GLN A 38 5.78 5.77 4.45
N LEU A 39 6.47 6.53 5.31
CA LEU A 39 7.72 7.22 5.00
C LEU A 39 8.96 6.41 5.38
N ASN A 40 8.77 5.22 5.96
CA ASN A 40 9.88 4.37 6.37
C ASN A 40 10.57 3.77 5.14
N GLU A 41 11.69 4.39 4.74
CA GLU A 41 12.45 3.99 3.56
C GLU A 41 12.89 2.52 3.62
N HIS A 42 13.41 2.07 4.77
CA HIS A 42 13.85 0.69 4.93
C HIS A 42 12.69 -0.30 4.77
N HIS A 43 11.55 -0.04 5.40
CA HIS A 43 10.35 -0.86 5.24
C HIS A 43 9.88 -0.90 3.78
N ASN A 44 9.86 0.25 3.12
CA ASN A 44 9.44 0.37 1.73
C ASN A 44 10.40 -0.35 0.76
N GLN A 45 11.70 -0.24 0.99
CA GLN A 45 12.73 -0.99 0.25
C GLN A 45 12.52 -2.49 0.43
N THR A 46 12.34 -2.97 1.66
CA THR A 46 12.07 -4.38 1.93
C THR A 46 10.79 -4.86 1.24
N ILE A 47 9.71 -4.07 1.22
CA ILE A 47 8.50 -4.41 0.46
C ILE A 47 8.82 -4.64 -1.02
N VAL A 48 9.56 -3.71 -1.64
CA VAL A 48 9.87 -3.75 -3.07
C VAL A 48 10.82 -4.91 -3.38
N GLU A 49 11.84 -5.15 -2.56
CA GLU A 49 12.78 -6.27 -2.71
C GLU A 49 12.05 -7.62 -2.67
N TYR A 50 11.20 -7.86 -1.67
CA TYR A 50 10.41 -9.09 -1.59
C TYR A 50 9.44 -9.24 -2.75
N ALA A 51 8.84 -8.14 -3.20
CA ALA A 51 7.97 -8.17 -4.37
C ALA A 51 8.74 -8.54 -5.64
N ILE A 52 9.92 -7.94 -5.87
CA ILE A 52 10.78 -8.22 -7.02
C ILE A 52 11.24 -9.68 -7.00
N ASN A 53 11.70 -10.18 -5.85
CA ASN A 53 12.14 -11.58 -5.71
C ASN A 53 11.01 -12.55 -6.08
N ASP A 54 9.80 -12.32 -5.57
CA ASP A 54 8.65 -13.18 -5.91
C ASP A 54 8.24 -13.04 -7.39
N MET A 55 8.35 -11.84 -7.98
CA MET A 55 8.11 -11.64 -9.42
C MET A 55 9.17 -12.35 -10.29
N GLN A 56 10.43 -12.40 -9.85
CA GLN A 56 11.51 -13.14 -10.52
C GLN A 56 11.26 -14.66 -10.48
N GLU A 57 10.62 -15.16 -9.43
CA GLU A 57 10.11 -16.54 -9.36
C GLU A 57 8.87 -16.78 -10.25
N GLY A 58 8.40 -15.75 -10.98
CA GLY A 58 7.25 -15.82 -11.86
C GLY A 58 5.90 -15.67 -11.15
N ARG A 59 5.89 -15.27 -9.87
CA ARG A 59 4.66 -15.07 -9.09
C ARG A 59 4.01 -13.75 -9.41
N ILE A 60 2.69 -13.74 -9.44
CA ILE A 60 1.92 -12.49 -9.46
C ILE A 60 1.77 -11.93 -8.04
N VAL A 61 2.20 -10.69 -7.83
CA VAL A 61 2.28 -10.06 -6.51
C VAL A 61 1.22 -8.97 -6.33
N LEU A 62 0.51 -9.01 -5.20
CA LEU A 62 -0.37 -7.93 -4.75
C LEU A 62 0.19 -7.29 -3.48
N ILE A 63 0.43 -6.00 -3.50
CA ILE A 63 0.89 -5.23 -2.34
C ILE A 63 -0.27 -4.41 -1.79
N PHE A 64 -0.62 -4.63 -0.52
CA PHE A 64 -1.65 -3.85 0.16
C PHE A 64 -1.05 -2.77 1.03
N VAL A 65 -1.51 -1.54 0.80
CA VAL A 65 -1.21 -0.38 1.63
C VAL A 65 -2.50 0.31 2.08
N ASN A 66 -2.41 1.15 3.11
CA ASN A 66 -3.60 1.79 3.67
C ASN A 66 -3.96 3.11 2.99
N THR A 67 -2.96 3.79 2.42
CA THR A 67 -3.08 5.15 1.90
C THR A 67 -2.63 5.24 0.47
N VAL A 68 -3.09 6.27 -0.23
CA VAL A 68 -2.77 6.47 -1.64
C VAL A 68 -1.36 7.04 -1.78
N GLU A 69 -0.96 7.89 -0.84
CA GLU A 69 0.38 8.42 -0.63
C GLU A 69 1.42 7.29 -0.63
N HIS A 70 1.16 6.23 0.15
CA HIS A 70 2.06 5.07 0.22
C HIS A 70 2.23 4.36 -1.11
N THR A 71 1.16 4.29 -1.94
CA THR A 71 1.27 3.68 -3.27
C THR A 71 2.28 4.38 -4.16
N LEU A 72 2.42 5.70 -4.03
CA LEU A 72 3.32 6.51 -4.83
C LEU A 72 4.78 6.33 -4.42
N PHE A 73 5.06 6.25 -3.12
CA PHE A 73 6.42 5.95 -2.64
C PHE A 73 6.89 4.60 -3.16
N LEU A 74 6.02 3.58 -3.11
CA LEU A 74 6.34 2.26 -3.64
C LEU A 74 6.48 2.27 -5.17
N ASP A 75 5.61 2.97 -5.91
CA ASP A 75 5.70 3.09 -7.37
C ASP A 75 7.00 3.77 -7.81
N ASP A 76 7.42 4.83 -7.12
CA ASP A 76 8.69 5.49 -7.40
C ASP A 76 9.90 4.60 -7.04
N LEU A 77 9.83 3.83 -5.95
CA LEU A 77 10.86 2.82 -5.64
C LEU A 77 10.90 1.69 -6.68
N PHE A 78 9.75 1.17 -7.13
CA PHE A 78 9.73 0.16 -8.19
C PHE A 78 10.42 0.66 -9.46
N LYS A 79 10.24 1.93 -9.84
CA LYS A 79 10.94 2.50 -11.01
C LYS A 79 12.44 2.65 -10.80
N GLN A 80 12.87 2.91 -9.57
CA GLN A 80 14.29 3.03 -9.23
C GLN A 80 14.99 1.67 -9.23
N TYR A 81 14.35 0.65 -8.65
CA TYR A 81 14.94 -0.68 -8.47
C TYR A 81 14.70 -1.61 -9.67
N ASN A 82 13.65 -1.40 -10.46
CA ASN A 82 13.18 -2.39 -11.41
C ASN A 82 12.73 -1.78 -12.74
N THR A 83 13.45 -2.11 -13.80
CA THR A 83 13.12 -1.73 -15.19
C THR A 83 12.33 -2.80 -15.96
N GLU A 84 12.17 -4.01 -15.42
CA GLU A 84 11.62 -5.15 -16.15
C GLU A 84 10.14 -5.44 -15.82
N PHE A 85 9.78 -5.50 -14.53
CA PHE A 85 8.41 -5.84 -14.14
C PHE A 85 7.43 -4.68 -14.27
N LYS A 86 6.23 -4.97 -14.78
CA LYS A 86 5.14 -4.01 -14.90
C LYS A 86 4.26 -4.10 -13.65
N VAL A 87 4.39 -3.10 -12.79
CA VAL A 87 3.54 -2.92 -11.61
C VAL A 87 2.53 -1.80 -11.87
N LYS A 88 1.29 -1.97 -11.42
CA LYS A 88 0.23 -0.95 -11.54
C LYS A 88 -0.33 -0.55 -10.19
N MET A 89 -0.55 0.74 -9.98
CA MET A 89 -1.23 1.24 -8.79
C MET A 89 -2.73 1.15 -8.96
N VAL A 90 -3.41 0.80 -7.87
CA VAL A 90 -4.83 0.96 -7.74
C VAL A 90 -5.24 1.55 -6.40
N HIS A 91 -5.92 2.67 -6.52
CA HIS A 91 -6.55 3.37 -5.43
C HIS A 91 -7.96 3.78 -5.87
N SER A 92 -8.82 4.10 -4.90
CA SER A 92 -10.00 4.91 -5.17
C SER A 92 -9.59 6.25 -5.77
N SER A 93 -10.54 6.99 -6.36
CA SER A 93 -10.37 8.40 -6.69
C SER A 93 -9.56 9.12 -5.61
N ILE A 94 -8.66 10.03 -6.02
CA ILE A 94 -7.79 10.86 -5.17
C ILE A 94 -8.35 10.93 -3.75
N GLY A 95 -7.61 10.38 -2.78
CA GLY A 95 -8.09 10.22 -1.41
C GLY A 95 -8.81 11.46 -0.92
N THR A 96 -9.99 11.30 -0.31
CA THR A 96 -10.85 12.39 0.16
C THR A 96 -10.09 13.41 1.02
N VAL A 97 -9.04 12.94 1.70
CA VAL A 97 -8.09 13.75 2.49
C VAL A 97 -7.25 14.65 1.60
N LEU A 98 -6.57 14.11 0.58
CA LEU A 98 -5.76 14.90 -0.36
C LEU A 98 -6.61 15.96 -1.08
N GLN A 99 -7.84 15.62 -1.48
CA GLN A 99 -8.76 16.60 -2.05
C GLN A 99 -9.12 17.71 -1.06
N LYS A 100 -9.33 17.37 0.21
CA LYS A 100 -9.63 18.34 1.27
C LYS A 100 -8.43 19.24 1.57
N GLU A 101 -7.23 18.69 1.56
CA GLU A 101 -5.98 19.45 1.75
C GLU A 101 -5.70 20.39 0.59
N ILE A 102 -5.76 19.90 -0.66
CA ILE A 102 -5.63 20.75 -1.86
C ILE A 102 -6.65 21.88 -1.82
N LYS A 103 -7.91 21.58 -1.47
CA LYS A 103 -8.96 22.59 -1.32
C LYS A 103 -8.63 23.61 -0.20
N GLY A 104 -8.08 23.15 0.93
CA GLY A 104 -7.67 24.01 2.03
C GLY A 104 -6.53 24.97 1.65
N TRP A 105 -5.52 24.47 0.96
CA TRP A 105 -4.39 25.27 0.47
C TRP A 105 -4.81 26.24 -0.65
N ASN A 106 -5.66 25.81 -1.58
CA ASN A 106 -6.23 26.70 -2.60
C ASN A 106 -7.01 27.86 -1.95
N LYS A 107 -7.81 27.58 -0.92
CA LYS A 107 -8.51 28.64 -0.17
C LYS A 107 -7.56 29.61 0.52
N ARG A 108 -6.44 29.13 1.08
CA ARG A 108 -5.41 30.00 1.67
C ARG A 108 -4.77 30.90 0.60
N LEU A 109 -4.48 30.34 -0.57
CA LEU A 109 -3.94 31.10 -1.70
C LEU A 109 -4.92 32.19 -2.17
N GLU A 110 -6.21 31.87 -2.29
CA GLU A 110 -7.27 32.84 -2.64
C GLU A 110 -7.33 33.99 -1.62
N ASN A 111 -7.26 33.68 -0.32
CA ASN A 111 -7.26 34.68 0.74
C ASN A 111 -5.99 35.55 0.80
N LEU A 112 -4.90 35.10 0.18
CA LEU A 112 -3.63 35.83 0.11
C LEU A 112 -3.63 36.90 -1.00
N GLU A 113 -4.45 36.74 -2.04
CA GLU A 113 -4.49 37.65 -3.20
C GLU A 113 -4.70 39.14 -2.86
N PRO A 114 -5.56 39.53 -1.89
CA PRO A 114 -5.70 40.93 -1.50
C PRO A 114 -4.41 41.55 -0.95
N LEU A 115 -3.53 40.74 -0.32
CA LEU A 115 -2.29 41.21 0.29
C LEU A 115 -1.30 41.75 -0.74
N LYS A 116 -1.41 41.30 -2.00
CA LYS A 116 -0.56 41.70 -3.13
C LYS A 116 -0.53 43.22 -3.37
N GLN A 117 -1.59 43.94 -3.00
CA GLN A 117 -1.70 45.40 -3.16
C GLN A 117 -1.29 46.18 -1.91
N ILE A 118 -1.22 45.51 -0.75
CA ILE A 118 -0.97 46.14 0.55
C ILE A 118 0.50 45.97 0.94
N ASP A 119 1.02 44.76 0.77
CA ASP A 119 2.36 44.36 1.16
C ASP A 119 2.87 43.27 0.19
N HIS A 120 3.59 43.73 -0.83
CA HIS A 120 4.02 42.87 -1.92
C HIS A 120 5.09 41.86 -1.49
N GLU A 121 5.98 42.24 -0.58
CA GLU A 121 7.08 41.39 -0.11
C GLU A 121 6.53 40.22 0.71
N LYS A 122 5.67 40.52 1.68
CA LYS A 122 4.98 39.50 2.47
C LYS A 122 4.09 38.59 1.62
N PHE A 123 3.44 39.13 0.59
CA PHE A 123 2.69 38.33 -0.37
C PHE A 123 3.57 37.28 -1.07
N LEU A 124 4.77 37.67 -1.52
CA LEU A 124 5.68 36.76 -2.22
C LEU A 124 6.20 35.66 -1.30
N GLU A 125 6.58 35.98 -0.06
CA GLU A 125 7.05 35.00 0.93
C GLU A 125 5.98 33.95 1.26
N GLU A 126 4.76 34.39 1.60
CA GLU A 126 3.66 33.48 1.95
C GLU A 126 3.25 32.62 0.75
N ARG A 127 3.29 33.19 -0.47
CA ARG A 127 2.97 32.46 -1.70
C ARG A 127 4.00 31.38 -2.01
N GLU A 128 5.28 31.62 -1.76
CA GLU A 128 6.33 30.61 -1.96
C GLU A 128 6.11 29.42 -1.01
N ILE A 129 5.82 29.67 0.27
CA ILE A 129 5.53 28.64 1.26
C ILE A 129 4.32 27.80 0.84
N ILE A 130 3.22 28.45 0.42
CA ILE A 130 2.01 27.75 -0.04
C ILE A 130 2.33 26.90 -1.27
N ASN A 131 3.03 27.43 -2.27
CA ASN A 131 3.36 26.70 -3.50
C ASN A 131 4.24 25.49 -3.22
N ARG A 132 5.21 25.61 -2.31
CA ARG A 132 6.09 24.52 -1.89
C ARG A 132 5.30 23.34 -1.32
N GLN A 133 4.17 23.60 -0.67
CA GLN A 133 3.26 22.57 -0.13
C GLN A 133 2.22 22.10 -1.17
N LEU A 134 1.67 23.02 -1.97
CA LEU A 134 0.54 22.76 -2.86
C LEU A 134 0.92 22.06 -4.17
N ILE A 135 2.11 22.33 -4.72
CA ILE A 135 2.57 21.73 -5.99
C ILE A 135 2.77 20.22 -5.86
N PRO A 136 3.46 19.69 -4.82
CA PRO A 136 3.56 18.26 -4.59
C PRO A 136 2.19 17.58 -4.51
N LEU A 137 1.23 18.18 -3.79
CA LEU A 137 -0.13 17.65 -3.65
C LEU A 137 -0.88 17.60 -5.00
N HIS A 138 -0.71 18.60 -5.86
CA HIS A 138 -1.30 18.57 -7.21
C HIS A 138 -0.65 17.52 -8.13
N LEU A 139 0.68 17.39 -8.09
CA LEU A 139 1.40 16.36 -8.85
C LEU A 139 0.96 14.96 -8.41
N GLN A 140 0.84 14.77 -7.10
CA GLN A 140 0.26 13.60 -6.49
C GLN A 140 -1.17 13.35 -6.98
N ALA A 141 -2.08 14.32 -6.88
CA ALA A 141 -3.46 14.19 -7.37
C ALA A 141 -3.55 13.79 -8.86
N LYS A 142 -2.71 14.39 -9.72
CA LYS A 142 -2.68 14.09 -11.15
C LYS A 142 -2.26 12.65 -11.43
N ARG A 143 -1.32 12.10 -10.66
CA ARG A 143 -0.92 10.67 -10.75
C ARG A 143 -2.05 9.73 -10.34
N LEU A 144 -2.94 10.18 -9.46
CA LEU A 144 -3.99 9.39 -8.80
C LEU A 144 -5.37 9.44 -9.48
N ASN A 145 -5.46 9.91 -10.73
CA ASN A 145 -6.73 9.97 -11.45
C ASN A 145 -7.03 8.65 -12.20
N VAL A 146 -7.13 7.54 -11.44
CA VAL A 146 -7.47 6.21 -11.97
C VAL A 146 -8.99 6.02 -11.96
N ASN A 147 -9.58 6.01 -13.15
CA ASN A 147 -11.01 5.76 -13.40
C ASN A 147 -11.36 4.28 -13.13
N SER A 148 -12.57 3.99 -12.65
CA SER A 148 -13.11 2.63 -12.41
C SER A 148 -12.92 1.68 -13.61
N LYS A 149 -12.95 2.20 -14.86
CA LYS A 149 -12.65 1.42 -16.08
C LYS A 149 -11.25 0.77 -16.11
N LYS A 150 -10.26 1.33 -15.41
CA LYS A 150 -8.90 0.76 -15.36
C LYS A 150 -8.76 -0.41 -14.40
N GLN A 151 -9.65 -0.53 -13.41
CA GLN A 151 -9.54 -1.59 -12.41
C GLN A 151 -9.80 -2.97 -13.03
N GLU A 152 -10.89 -3.10 -13.77
CA GLU A 152 -11.22 -4.36 -14.44
C GLU A 152 -10.17 -4.73 -15.50
N LEU A 153 -9.63 -3.74 -16.20
CA LEU A 153 -8.52 -3.92 -17.14
C LEU A 153 -7.28 -4.52 -16.46
N TYR A 154 -6.90 -4.03 -15.27
CA TYR A 154 -5.74 -4.56 -14.55
C TYR A 154 -5.98 -5.95 -13.99
N LYS A 155 -7.21 -6.28 -13.57
CA LYS A 155 -7.55 -7.68 -13.23
C LYS A 155 -7.33 -8.61 -14.42
N GLN A 156 -7.81 -8.18 -15.59
CA GLN A 156 -7.62 -8.95 -16.83
C GLN A 156 -6.14 -9.05 -17.20
N TRP A 157 -5.36 -7.97 -17.04
CA TRP A 157 -3.91 -8.02 -17.26
C TRP A 157 -3.16 -8.92 -16.27
N LEU A 158 -3.61 -9.03 -15.01
CA LEU A 158 -3.07 -9.99 -14.04
C LEU A 158 -3.41 -11.43 -14.44
N ALA A 159 -4.63 -11.67 -14.94
CA ALA A 159 -5.05 -12.98 -15.44
C ALA A 159 -4.25 -13.40 -16.69
N ASP A 160 -4.05 -12.47 -17.61
CA ASP A 160 -3.26 -12.65 -18.84
C ASP A 160 -1.74 -12.61 -18.60
N LYS A 161 -1.29 -12.43 -17.34
CA LYS A 161 0.13 -12.23 -16.96
C LYS A 161 0.85 -11.09 -17.71
N LYS A 162 0.11 -10.08 -18.16
CA LYS A 162 0.63 -8.87 -18.82
C LYS A 162 1.26 -7.87 -17.84
N ILE A 163 0.87 -7.96 -16.57
CA ILE A 163 1.48 -7.24 -15.45
C ILE A 163 1.80 -8.26 -14.34
N GLN A 164 2.89 -8.03 -13.62
CA GLN A 164 3.41 -8.94 -12.60
C GLN A 164 3.00 -8.52 -11.19
N GLY A 165 2.50 -7.30 -11.02
CA GLY A 165 1.92 -6.93 -9.75
C GLY A 165 1.06 -5.69 -9.74
N VAL A 166 0.38 -5.54 -8.62
CA VAL A 166 -0.45 -4.38 -8.31
C VAL A 166 -0.17 -3.90 -6.90
N ILE A 167 -0.12 -2.58 -6.72
CA ILE A 167 -0.14 -1.93 -5.40
C ILE A 167 -1.56 -1.42 -5.19
N ALA A 168 -2.27 -1.95 -4.21
CA ALA A 168 -3.66 -1.63 -3.95
C ALA A 168 -3.88 -1.01 -2.57
N THR A 169 -4.80 -0.06 -2.51
CA THR A 169 -5.40 0.39 -1.24
C THR A 169 -6.63 -0.45 -0.88
N SER A 170 -7.20 -0.19 0.29
CA SER A 170 -8.41 -0.83 0.82
C SER A 170 -9.65 -0.75 -0.08
N THR A 171 -9.63 0.06 -1.14
CA THR A 171 -10.79 0.25 -2.02
C THR A 171 -10.89 -0.80 -3.13
N TRP A 172 -9.85 -1.61 -3.36
CA TRP A 172 -9.94 -2.74 -4.29
C TRP A 172 -10.60 -3.98 -3.62
N ARG A 173 -10.92 -3.91 -2.32
CA ARG A 173 -11.41 -5.03 -1.48
C ARG A 173 -12.64 -5.76 -2.02
N GLU A 174 -13.63 -5.04 -2.53
CA GLU A 174 -14.92 -5.62 -2.96
C GLU A 174 -14.84 -6.45 -4.26
N GLY A 175 -13.66 -6.55 -4.89
CA GLY A 175 -13.47 -7.24 -6.17
C GLY A 175 -12.21 -8.09 -6.30
N ILE A 176 -11.53 -8.45 -5.20
CA ILE A 176 -10.34 -9.33 -5.20
C ILE A 176 -10.76 -10.80 -5.38
N ASN A 177 -11.43 -11.12 -6.49
CA ASN A 177 -11.42 -12.47 -7.01
C ASN A 177 -10.44 -12.50 -8.17
N ILE A 178 -9.15 -12.52 -7.86
CA ILE A 178 -8.08 -12.62 -8.85
C ILE A 178 -7.34 -13.93 -8.56
N PRO A 179 -7.79 -15.05 -9.14
CA PRO A 179 -7.19 -16.37 -8.92
C PRO A 179 -5.68 -16.41 -9.13
N SER A 180 -5.17 -15.58 -10.04
CA SER A 180 -3.76 -15.54 -10.42
C SER A 180 -2.80 -14.97 -9.37
N ILE A 181 -3.27 -14.29 -8.31
CA ILE A 181 -2.38 -13.71 -7.30
C ILE A 181 -1.73 -14.80 -6.46
N GLU A 182 -0.41 -14.92 -6.48
CA GLU A 182 0.34 -15.96 -5.77
C GLU A 182 1.03 -15.44 -4.51
N THR A 183 1.31 -14.14 -4.46
CA THR A 183 1.90 -13.47 -3.31
C THR A 183 1.09 -12.25 -2.91
N ILE A 184 0.89 -12.08 -1.61
CA ILE A 184 0.27 -10.90 -1.01
C ILE A 184 1.22 -10.30 0.01
N ILE A 185 1.53 -9.02 -0.12
CA ILE A 185 2.41 -8.30 0.79
C ILE A 185 1.59 -7.28 1.59
N LEU A 186 1.58 -7.40 2.91
CA LEU A 186 0.85 -6.53 3.83
C LEU A 186 1.66 -5.28 4.19
N GLY A 187 1.96 -4.44 3.19
CA GLY A 187 2.81 -3.25 3.35
C GLY A 187 2.26 -2.18 4.30
N GLY A 188 0.95 -2.15 4.54
CA GLY A 188 0.30 -1.15 5.40
C GLY A 188 0.39 -1.37 6.92
N GLY A 189 0.80 -2.54 7.42
CA GLY A 189 1.13 -2.83 8.83
C GLY A 189 0.07 -2.55 9.93
N GLY A 190 -1.10 -1.99 9.61
CA GLY A 190 -2.13 -1.55 10.56
C GLY A 190 -3.24 -2.56 10.84
N LYS A 191 -4.24 -2.17 11.65
CA LYS A 191 -5.43 -2.98 11.96
C LYS A 191 -6.23 -3.36 10.71
N GLU A 192 -6.21 -2.53 9.68
CA GLU A 192 -6.91 -2.76 8.41
C GLU A 192 -6.48 -4.04 7.69
N SER A 193 -5.24 -4.49 7.90
CA SER A 193 -4.75 -5.77 7.41
C SER A 193 -5.55 -6.96 7.96
N GLN A 194 -6.15 -6.86 9.16
CA GLN A 194 -7.01 -7.92 9.69
C GLN A 194 -8.25 -8.17 8.82
N LYS A 195 -8.86 -7.11 8.29
CA LYS A 195 -10.02 -7.23 7.38
C LYS A 195 -9.58 -7.89 6.08
N ILE A 196 -8.41 -7.50 5.57
CA ILE A 196 -7.80 -8.10 4.39
C ILE A 196 -7.58 -9.61 4.58
N LEU A 197 -7.10 -10.07 5.75
CA LEU A 197 -6.93 -11.51 6.01
C LEU A 197 -8.26 -12.29 5.99
N GLN A 198 -9.34 -11.68 6.49
CA GLN A 198 -10.67 -12.28 6.46
C GLN A 198 -11.21 -12.38 5.03
N GLU A 199 -10.97 -11.36 4.21
CA GLU A 199 -11.38 -11.29 2.80
C GLU A 199 -10.55 -12.24 1.91
N ILE A 200 -9.22 -12.24 2.08
CA ILE A 200 -8.28 -13.16 1.42
C ILE A 200 -8.72 -14.61 1.65
N GLY A 201 -9.06 -14.92 2.91
CA GLY A 201 -9.53 -16.22 3.30
C GLY A 201 -10.82 -16.64 2.61
N ARG A 202 -11.59 -15.74 1.97
CA ARG A 202 -12.83 -16.08 1.23
C ARG A 202 -12.62 -16.11 -0.29
N GLY A 203 -11.86 -15.19 -0.86
CA GLY A 203 -11.79 -14.96 -2.32
C GLY A 203 -10.66 -15.67 -3.07
N LEU A 204 -9.49 -15.89 -2.46
CA LEU A 204 -8.29 -16.31 -3.20
C LEU A 204 -8.06 -17.84 -3.26
N ARG A 205 -9.01 -18.59 -2.72
CA ARG A 205 -8.95 -20.05 -2.55
C ARG A 205 -9.24 -20.84 -3.82
N ARG A 206 -9.82 -20.24 -4.86
CA ARG A 206 -10.41 -20.97 -6.00
C ARG A 206 -9.60 -20.81 -7.30
N ALA A 207 -8.41 -21.37 -7.34
CA ALA A 207 -7.61 -21.41 -8.57
C ALA A 207 -7.10 -22.82 -8.83
N GLU A 208 -7.44 -23.39 -9.98
CA GLU A 208 -6.97 -24.70 -10.40
C GLU A 208 -5.44 -24.74 -10.48
N GLY A 209 -4.83 -25.80 -9.95
CA GLY A 209 -3.37 -25.99 -9.96
C GLY A 209 -2.57 -25.15 -8.94
N LYS A 210 -3.21 -24.23 -8.21
CA LYS A 210 -2.53 -23.36 -7.25
C LYS A 210 -2.33 -24.05 -5.91
N LYS A 211 -1.06 -24.30 -5.55
CA LYS A 211 -0.69 -25.03 -4.32
C LYS A 211 -0.91 -24.21 -3.06
N PHE A 212 -0.50 -22.94 -3.07
CA PHE A 212 -0.63 -22.05 -1.92
C PHE A 212 -0.63 -20.57 -2.34
N VAL A 213 -1.05 -19.69 -1.44
CA VAL A 213 -0.84 -18.24 -1.54
C VAL A 213 0.18 -17.84 -0.48
N LYS A 214 1.27 -17.19 -0.89
CA LYS A 214 2.24 -16.61 0.05
C LYS A 214 1.69 -15.30 0.58
N ILE A 215 1.66 -15.13 1.90
CA ILE A 215 1.32 -13.86 2.55
C ILE A 215 2.58 -13.39 3.28
N VAL A 216 3.12 -12.25 2.88
CA VAL A 216 4.26 -11.59 3.51
C VAL A 216 3.73 -10.53 4.46
N ASP A 217 4.04 -10.66 5.74
CA ASP A 217 3.71 -9.70 6.80
C ASP A 217 4.99 -9.21 7.48
N PHE A 218 4.94 -8.03 8.08
CA PHE A 218 6.09 -7.37 8.67
C PHE A 218 5.89 -7.21 10.17
N PHE A 219 6.90 -7.63 10.93
CA PHE A 219 7.00 -7.37 12.35
C PHE A 219 7.96 -6.20 12.58
N ASN A 220 7.43 -5.06 13.04
CA ASN A 220 8.24 -3.92 13.45
C ASN A 220 8.25 -3.82 14.99
N PRO A 221 9.39 -4.08 15.66
CA PRO A 221 9.48 -4.06 17.12
C PRO A 221 9.61 -2.65 17.70
N SER A 222 9.58 -1.59 16.89
CA SER A 222 9.95 -0.24 17.33
C SER A 222 8.91 0.45 18.19
N HIS A 223 7.62 0.14 18.05
CA HIS A 223 6.57 0.87 18.74
C HIS A 223 5.39 -0.03 19.16
N ARG A 224 4.80 0.24 20.33
CA ARG A 224 3.72 -0.56 20.92
C ARG A 224 2.54 -0.81 19.97
N PHE A 225 2.14 0.20 19.20
CA PHE A 225 1.03 0.06 18.24
C PHE A 225 1.37 -0.91 17.10
N LEU A 226 2.61 -0.91 16.62
CA LEU A 226 3.04 -1.83 15.55
C LEU A 226 3.07 -3.27 16.07
N ILE A 227 3.60 -3.45 17.29
CA ILE A 227 3.64 -4.74 17.98
C ILE A 227 2.21 -5.26 18.24
N GLU A 228 1.32 -4.42 18.77
CA GLU A 228 -0.09 -4.77 19.04
C GLU A 228 -0.80 -5.16 17.75
N HIS A 229 -0.68 -4.36 16.70
CA HIS A 229 -1.31 -4.64 15.41
C HIS A 229 -0.77 -5.91 14.76
N PHE A 230 0.53 -6.17 14.88
CA PHE A 230 1.12 -7.43 14.44
C PHE A 230 0.58 -8.61 15.25
N GLY A 231 0.57 -8.53 16.58
CA GLY A 231 0.02 -9.57 17.46
C GLY A 231 -1.43 -9.90 17.13
N MET A 232 -2.24 -8.87 16.87
CA MET A 232 -3.61 -9.01 16.40
C MET A 232 -3.75 -9.77 15.07
N ARG A 233 -2.80 -9.64 14.14
CA ARG A 233 -2.76 -10.43 12.89
C ARG A 233 -2.23 -11.84 13.13
N PHE A 234 -1.18 -11.95 13.93
CA PHE A 234 -0.54 -13.20 14.29
C PHE A 234 -1.52 -14.18 14.92
N MET A 235 -2.37 -13.70 15.85
CA MET A 235 -3.44 -14.51 16.44
C MET A 235 -4.41 -15.05 15.37
N GLN A 236 -4.75 -14.26 14.33
CA GLN A 236 -5.60 -14.77 13.26
C GLN A 236 -4.91 -15.87 12.43
N TYR A 237 -3.60 -15.77 12.22
CA TYR A 237 -2.85 -16.83 11.53
C TYR A 237 -2.93 -18.15 12.31
N LEU A 238 -2.76 -18.08 13.63
CA LEU A 238 -2.86 -19.22 14.53
C LEU A 238 -4.29 -19.79 14.58
N ASP A 239 -5.30 -18.94 14.76
CA ASP A 239 -6.72 -19.34 14.82
C ASP A 239 -7.15 -20.06 13.54
N LYS A 240 -6.66 -19.59 12.39
CA LYS A 240 -6.92 -20.19 11.07
C LYS A 240 -6.03 -21.40 10.76
N ARG A 241 -5.05 -21.69 11.62
CA ARG A 241 -4.05 -22.77 11.46
C ARG A 241 -3.30 -22.66 10.13
N TRP A 242 -2.95 -21.44 9.74
CA TRP A 242 -2.14 -21.23 8.55
C TRP A 242 -0.69 -21.60 8.80
N GLU A 243 -0.05 -22.17 7.79
CA GLU A 243 1.35 -22.60 7.87
C GLU A 243 2.29 -21.40 7.77
N PHE A 244 3.45 -21.50 8.41
CA PHE A 244 4.51 -20.50 8.30
C PHE A 244 5.61 -20.99 7.35
N LEU A 245 6.14 -20.06 6.55
CA LEU A 245 7.32 -20.25 5.73
C LEU A 245 8.56 -19.82 6.53
N TYR A 246 9.49 -20.73 6.66
CA TYR A 246 10.81 -20.51 7.24
C TYR A 246 11.82 -20.34 6.10
N ASP A 247 12.89 -19.56 6.34
CA ASP A 247 14.06 -19.54 5.45
C ASP A 247 14.93 -20.78 5.67
#